data_AF-A0A7S1FEM0-F1
#
_entry.id   AF-A0A7S1FEM0-F1
#
_cell.length_a   1.000
_cell.length_b   1.000
_cell.length_c   1.000
_cell.angle_alpha   90.00
_cell.angle_beta   90.00
_cell.angle_gamma   90.00
#
_symmetry.space_group_name_H-M   'P 1'
#
loop_
_entity.id
_entity.type
_entity.pdbx_description
1 polymer ?
#
loop_
_entity_poly.entity_id
_entity_poly.type
_entity_poly.pdbx_seq_one_letter_code
_entity_poly.pdbx_strand_id
1 'polypeptide(L)'
;QAKQDVEDTKSSLSTDEQFLMNLKEKCSLSDHEWEQRQKDRQTELQAVSKAIATLHSDEARDVFSRTLSPSLLQESDLSSPARRSEASRFLLGVAQKFRSQSLIALASSVRSDPFTEVKKAIEDMVGQLL
;
A
#
# COMPACT_ATOMS: atom_id res chain seq x y z
N GLN A 1 42.22 -11.83 -53.44
CA GLN A 1 42.02 -12.88 -52.42
C GLN A 1 43.07 -12.79 -51.32
N ALA A 2 44.18 -13.53 -51.34
CA ALA A 2 44.99 -13.77 -50.14
C ALA A 2 45.50 -12.52 -49.36
N LYS A 3 45.79 -11.39 -50.03
CA LYS A 3 46.16 -10.15 -49.34
C LYS A 3 44.98 -9.47 -48.63
N GLN A 4 43.81 -9.49 -49.27
CA GLN A 4 42.55 -8.98 -48.72
C GLN A 4 42.16 -9.81 -47.48
N ASP A 5 42.22 -11.14 -47.61
CA ASP A 5 41.83 -12.05 -46.53
C ASP A 5 42.72 -11.85 -45.28
N VAL A 6 44.01 -11.56 -45.47
CA VAL A 6 44.94 -11.25 -44.37
C VAL A 6 44.62 -9.91 -43.71
N GLU A 7 44.23 -8.90 -44.49
CA GLU A 7 43.87 -7.58 -43.98
C GLU A 7 42.56 -7.63 -43.19
N ASP A 8 41.55 -8.31 -43.71
CA ASP A 8 40.26 -8.54 -43.05
C ASP A 8 40.44 -9.35 -41.75
N THR A 9 41.32 -10.36 -41.76
CA THR A 9 41.64 -11.17 -40.55
C THR A 9 42.35 -10.31 -39.49
N LYS A 10 43.28 -9.43 -39.88
CA LYS A 10 43.95 -8.52 -38.95
C LYS A 10 42.99 -7.48 -38.36
N SER A 11 42.07 -6.96 -39.17
CA SER A 11 41.03 -6.03 -38.70
C SER A 11 40.09 -6.71 -37.70
N SER A 12 39.69 -7.95 -37.98
CA SER A 12 38.86 -8.76 -37.09
C SER A 12 39.58 -9.05 -35.77
N LEU A 13 40.85 -9.46 -35.83
CA LEU A 13 41.68 -9.71 -34.64
C LEU A 13 41.79 -8.47 -33.74
N SER A 14 42.05 -7.30 -34.32
CA SER A 14 42.13 -6.03 -33.57
C SER A 14 40.81 -5.71 -32.86
N THR A 15 39.68 -5.97 -33.53
CA THR A 15 38.35 -5.76 -32.96
C THR A 15 38.07 -6.73 -31.82
N ASP A 16 38.45 -8.01 -32.00
CA ASP A 16 38.29 -9.05 -30.98
C ASP A 16 39.16 -8.76 -29.75
N GLU A 17 40.39 -8.29 -29.93
CA GLU A 17 41.27 -7.87 -28.83
C GLU A 17 40.68 -6.71 -28.02
N GLN A 18 40.15 -5.69 -28.71
CA GLN A 18 39.48 -4.56 -28.05
C GLN A 18 38.22 -5.02 -27.31
N PHE A 19 37.41 -5.89 -27.92
CA PHE A 19 36.22 -6.45 -27.28
C PHE A 19 36.59 -7.25 -26.02
N LEU A 20 37.62 -8.08 -26.09
CA LEU A 20 38.10 -8.89 -24.98
C LEU A 20 38.61 -8.02 -23.82
N MET A 21 39.35 -6.95 -24.11
CA MET A 21 39.78 -5.99 -23.09
C MET A 21 38.58 -5.33 -22.39
N ASN A 22 37.63 -4.81 -23.17
CA ASN A 22 36.40 -4.21 -22.64
C ASN A 22 35.58 -5.21 -21.82
N LEU A 23 35.51 -6.48 -22.25
CA LEU A 23 34.77 -7.51 -21.55
C LEU A 23 35.39 -7.82 -20.19
N LYS A 24 36.72 -7.94 -20.11
CA LYS A 24 37.43 -8.17 -18.84
C LYS A 24 37.18 -7.04 -17.84
N GLU A 25 37.24 -5.80 -18.29
CA GLU A 25 36.96 -4.64 -17.44
C GLU A 25 35.51 -4.67 -16.93
N LYS A 26 34.54 -4.89 -17.81
CA LYS A 26 33.12 -4.96 -17.45
C LYS A 26 32.83 -6.09 -16.47
N CYS A 27 33.39 -7.28 -16.69
CA CYS A 27 33.22 -8.40 -15.76
C CYS A 27 33.78 -8.06 -14.38
N SER A 28 35.02 -7.56 -14.32
CA SER A 28 35.65 -7.19 -13.04
C SER A 28 34.88 -6.11 -12.29
N LEU A 29 34.38 -5.10 -13.00
CA LEU A 29 33.61 -4.02 -12.41
C LEU A 29 32.23 -4.51 -11.94
N SER A 30 31.56 -5.35 -12.74
CA SER A 30 30.26 -5.92 -12.37
C SER A 30 30.36 -6.83 -11.15
N ASP A 31 31.42 -7.64 -11.04
CA ASP A 31 31.68 -8.48 -9.88
C ASP A 31 31.86 -7.63 -8.61
N HIS A 32 32.67 -6.57 -8.70
CA HIS A 32 32.88 -5.63 -7.59
C HIS A 32 31.57 -4.94 -7.16
N GLU A 33 30.80 -4.41 -8.12
CA GLU A 33 29.51 -3.78 -7.84
C GLU A 33 28.49 -4.76 -7.24
N TRP A 34 28.52 -6.02 -7.70
CA TRP A 34 27.64 -7.06 -7.15
C TRP A 34 28.00 -7.37 -5.70
N GLU A 35 29.28 -7.58 -5.38
CA GLU A 35 29.73 -7.81 -4.01
C GLU A 35 29.38 -6.65 -3.08
N GLN A 36 29.57 -5.41 -3.54
CA GLN A 36 29.19 -4.23 -2.78
C GLN A 36 27.69 -4.20 -2.51
N ARG A 37 26.86 -4.39 -3.55
CA ARG A 37 25.39 -4.43 -3.40
C ARG A 37 24.92 -5.53 -2.45
N GLN A 38 25.56 -6.69 -2.45
CA GLN A 38 25.23 -7.76 -1.50
C GLN A 38 25.48 -7.35 -0.05
N LYS A 39 26.62 -6.70 0.22
CA LYS A 39 26.99 -6.19 1.56
C LYS A 39 26.04 -5.08 2.00
N ASP A 40 25.74 -4.13 1.11
CA ASP A 40 24.83 -3.02 1.39
C ASP A 40 23.42 -3.55 1.69
N ARG A 41 22.91 -4.47 0.88
CA ARG A 41 21.60 -5.11 1.11
C ARG A 41 21.53 -5.85 2.45
N GLN A 42 22.60 -6.53 2.87
CA GLN A 42 22.64 -7.17 4.18
C GLN A 42 22.54 -6.14 5.31
N THR A 43 23.22 -5.01 5.15
CA THR A 43 23.17 -3.89 6.11
C THR A 43 21.78 -3.26 6.15
N GLU A 44 21.15 -3.06 4.99
CA GLU A 44 19.77 -2.56 4.88
C GLU A 44 18.78 -3.49 5.59
N LEU A 45 18.88 -4.80 5.39
CA LEU A 45 18.02 -5.77 6.07
C LEU A 45 18.16 -5.71 7.60
N GLN A 46 19.39 -5.55 8.10
CA GLN A 46 19.63 -5.36 9.52
C GLN A 46 19.03 -4.04 10.04
N ALA A 47 19.18 -2.96 9.28
CA ALA A 47 18.60 -1.66 9.61
C ALA A 47 17.07 -1.71 9.66
N VAL A 48 16.42 -2.34 8.67
CA VAL A 48 14.97 -2.54 8.64
C VAL A 48 14.51 -3.38 9.84
N SER A 49 15.21 -4.47 10.13
CA SER A 49 14.89 -5.33 11.28
C SER A 49 14.98 -4.56 12.60
N LYS A 50 16.01 -3.72 12.75
CA LYS A 50 16.18 -2.85 13.93
C LYS A 50 15.10 -1.78 14.02
N ALA A 51 14.70 -1.19 12.90
CA ALA A 51 13.60 -0.22 12.86
C ALA A 51 12.28 -0.87 13.30
N ILE A 52 11.96 -2.06 12.79
CA ILE A 52 10.79 -2.85 13.21
C ILE A 52 10.84 -3.14 14.70
N ALA A 53 11.98 -3.59 15.23
CA ALA A 53 12.13 -3.85 16.66
C ALA A 53 11.92 -2.60 17.52
N THR A 54 12.38 -1.44 17.04
CA THR A 54 12.21 -0.15 17.74
C THR A 54 10.75 0.29 17.72
N LEU A 55 10.06 0.17 16.58
CA LEU A 55 8.64 0.51 16.44
C LEU A 55 7.71 -0.43 17.22
N HIS A 56 8.11 -1.69 17.39
CA HIS A 56 7.39 -2.70 18.16
C HIS A 56 7.88 -2.83 19.61
N SER A 57 8.73 -1.93 20.10
CA SER A 57 9.08 -1.93 21.51
C SER A 57 7.85 -1.56 22.34
N ASP A 58 7.77 -2.04 23.58
CA ASP A 58 6.63 -1.76 24.44
C ASP A 58 6.54 -0.27 24.78
N GLU A 59 7.68 0.43 24.86
CA GLU A 59 7.72 1.89 25.01
C GLU A 59 7.14 2.61 23.78
N ALA A 60 7.43 2.13 22.57
CA ALA A 60 6.86 2.69 21.35
C ALA A 60 5.35 2.44 21.28
N ARG A 61 4.89 1.25 21.70
CA ARG A 61 3.45 0.93 21.83
C ARG A 61 2.76 1.79 22.88
N ASP A 62 3.41 2.06 24.01
CA ASP A 62 2.89 2.93 25.07
C ASP A 62 2.81 4.39 24.63
N VAL A 63 3.81 4.87 23.87
CA VAL A 63 3.73 6.20 23.28
C VAL A 63 2.62 6.28 22.24
N PHE A 64 2.51 5.29 21.35
CA PHE A 64 1.47 5.23 20.33
C PHE A 64 0.08 5.18 20.96
N SER A 65 -0.12 4.32 21.96
CA SER A 65 -1.37 4.23 22.71
C SER A 65 -1.66 5.56 23.42
N ARG A 66 -0.71 6.18 24.12
CA ARG A 66 -0.94 7.44 24.83
C ARG A 66 -1.19 8.64 23.90
N THR A 67 -0.56 8.67 22.73
CA THR A 67 -0.67 9.81 21.79
C THR A 67 -1.85 9.70 20.83
N LEU A 68 -2.30 8.49 20.50
CA LEU A 68 -3.37 8.24 19.52
C LEU A 68 -4.67 7.69 20.12
N SER A 69 -4.70 7.37 21.42
CA SER A 69 -5.92 6.92 22.09
C SER A 69 -7.09 7.91 22.10
N PRO A 70 -6.94 9.25 21.93
CA PRO A 70 -8.10 10.13 21.77
C PRO A 70 -8.46 10.49 20.31
N SER A 71 -7.68 10.11 19.30
CA SER A 71 -7.78 10.74 17.96
C SER A 71 -7.97 9.80 16.77
N LEU A 72 -7.98 8.49 16.98
CA LEU A 72 -8.54 7.52 16.02
C LEU A 72 -9.74 6.80 16.64
N LEU A 73 -10.59 7.54 17.35
CA LEU A 73 -12.02 7.22 17.37
C LEU A 73 -12.51 7.34 15.92
N GLN A 74 -12.26 6.29 15.13
CA GLN A 74 -13.23 5.88 14.14
C GLN A 74 -14.44 5.48 14.99
N GLU A 75 -15.21 6.48 15.42
CA GLU A 75 -16.55 6.27 15.91
C GLU A 75 -17.18 5.54 14.74
N SER A 76 -17.36 4.24 14.92
CA SER A 76 -18.16 3.47 14.01
C SER A 76 -19.45 4.25 13.98
N ASP A 77 -19.70 4.99 12.89
CA ASP A 77 -20.98 5.63 12.64
C ASP A 77 -21.96 4.51 12.25
N LEU A 78 -22.05 3.51 13.13
CA LEU A 78 -23.27 3.00 13.68
C LEU A 78 -24.09 4.19 14.22
N SER A 79 -24.43 5.15 13.35
CA SER A 79 -25.82 5.46 13.10
C SER A 79 -26.62 4.17 13.23
N SER A 80 -26.95 3.85 14.48
CA SER A 80 -27.43 2.54 14.86
C SER A 80 -28.63 2.28 13.97
N PRO A 81 -28.74 1.11 13.32
CA PRO A 81 -29.93 0.75 12.57
C PRO A 81 -31.20 1.05 13.38
N ALA A 82 -31.11 0.91 14.71
CA ALA A 82 -32.15 1.31 15.66
C ALA A 82 -32.45 2.82 15.63
N ARG A 83 -31.44 3.70 15.69
CA ARG A 83 -31.62 5.16 15.68
C ARG A 83 -32.14 5.68 14.32
N ARG A 84 -31.67 5.13 13.20
CA ARG A 84 -32.21 5.45 11.86
C ARG A 84 -33.65 4.96 11.70
N SER A 85 -33.95 3.76 12.18
CA SER A 85 -35.31 3.21 12.18
C SER A 85 -36.27 4.02 13.07
N GLU A 86 -35.80 4.47 14.24
CA GLU A 86 -36.55 5.31 15.16
C GLU A 86 -36.86 6.68 14.54
N ALA A 87 -35.85 7.33 13.95
CA ALA A 87 -36.02 8.59 13.24
C ALA A 87 -36.98 8.47 12.04
N SER A 88 -36.86 7.41 11.23
CA SER A 88 -37.78 7.12 10.12
C SER A 88 -39.22 6.95 10.62
N ARG A 89 -39.43 6.23 11.74
CA ARG A 89 -40.75 6.01 12.33
C ARG A 89 -41.34 7.32 12.87
N PHE A 90 -40.54 8.15 13.53
CA PHE A 90 -40.98 9.46 14.01
C PHE A 90 -41.40 10.37 12.86
N LEU A 91 -40.57 10.47 11.82
CA LEU A 91 -40.85 11.27 10.62
C LEU A 91 -42.12 10.79 9.90
N LEU A 92 -42.36 9.48 9.79
CA LEU A 92 -43.61 8.94 9.26
C LEU A 92 -44.83 9.32 10.11
N GLY A 93 -44.72 9.27 11.43
CA GLY A 93 -45.81 9.67 12.34
C GLY A 93 -46.18 11.15 12.22
N VAL A 94 -45.18 12.02 12.04
CA VAL A 94 -45.40 13.45 11.78
C VAL A 94 -45.97 13.65 10.37
N ALA A 95 -45.45 12.94 9.37
CA ALA A 95 -45.92 13.03 7.99
C ALA A 95 -47.41 12.68 7.84
N GLN A 96 -47.88 11.67 8.58
CA GLN A 96 -49.30 11.27 8.60
C GLN A 96 -50.20 12.34 9.24
N LYS A 97 -49.74 12.99 10.32
CA LYS A 97 -50.50 14.06 10.99
C LYS A 97 -50.65 15.30 10.12
N PHE A 98 -49.58 15.69 9.43
CA PHE A 98 -49.54 16.91 8.61
C PHE A 98 -49.77 16.66 7.10
N ARG A 99 -50.02 15.41 6.69
CA ARG A 99 -50.17 14.98 5.29
C ARG A 99 -49.06 15.50 4.36
N SER A 100 -47.81 15.51 4.86
CA SER A 100 -46.67 16.07 4.12
C SER A 100 -45.95 14.98 3.32
N GLN A 101 -46.02 15.07 1.99
CA GLN A 101 -45.33 14.15 1.08
C GLN A 101 -43.80 14.24 1.19
N SER A 102 -43.27 15.43 1.48
CA SER A 102 -41.83 15.66 1.65
C SER A 102 -41.26 14.91 2.86
N LEU A 103 -42.04 14.82 3.95
CA LEU A 103 -41.64 14.07 5.15
C LEU A 103 -41.69 12.55 4.93
N ILE A 104 -42.60 12.06 4.09
CA ILE A 104 -42.64 10.64 3.68
C ILE A 104 -41.40 10.27 2.86
N ALA A 105 -41.01 11.13 1.91
CA ALA A 105 -39.81 10.94 1.10
C ALA A 105 -38.55 10.96 1.98
N LEU A 106 -38.46 11.92 2.91
CA LEU A 106 -37.34 12.03 3.85
C LEU A 106 -37.26 10.83 4.81
N ALA A 107 -38.39 10.35 5.33
CA ALA A 107 -38.40 9.17 6.19
C ALA A 107 -37.92 7.89 5.48
N SER A 108 -38.13 7.82 4.16
CA SER A 108 -37.67 6.72 3.32
C SER A 108 -36.17 6.81 3.03
N SER A 109 -35.64 8.01 2.77
CA SER A 109 -34.20 8.21 2.56
C SER A 109 -33.38 7.97 3.83
N VAL A 110 -33.89 8.39 5.00
CA VAL A 110 -33.25 8.16 6.31
C VAL A 110 -33.15 6.66 6.67
N ARG A 111 -34.06 5.84 6.13
CA ARG A 111 -34.05 4.38 6.35
C ARG A 111 -32.99 3.67 5.50
N SER A 112 -32.72 4.16 4.30
CA SER A 112 -31.79 3.54 3.38
C SER A 112 -30.34 3.78 3.83
N ASP A 113 -29.53 2.71 3.92
CA ASP A 113 -28.09 2.83 4.16
C ASP A 113 -27.32 2.73 2.83
N PRO A 114 -26.84 3.86 2.26
CA PRO A 114 -26.17 3.85 0.96
C PRO A 114 -24.77 3.25 1.00
N PHE A 115 -24.22 2.94 2.19
CA PHE A 115 -22.83 2.49 2.35
C PHE A 115 -22.68 1.01 2.71
N THR A 116 -23.72 0.20 2.53
CA THR A 116 -23.70 -1.23 2.89
C THR A 116 -22.54 -1.98 2.24
N GLU A 117 -22.32 -1.79 0.94
CA GLU A 117 -21.21 -2.42 0.19
C GLU A 117 -19.82 -1.91 0.64
N VAL A 118 -19.73 -0.63 0.99
CA VAL A 118 -18.47 -0.02 1.46
C VAL A 118 -18.10 -0.55 2.85
N LYS A 119 -19.08 -0.69 3.75
CA LYS A 119 -18.88 -1.29 5.07
C LYS A 119 -18.39 -2.73 4.95
N LYS A 120 -18.99 -3.51 4.06
CA LYS A 120 -18.57 -4.89 3.79
C LYS A 120 -17.11 -4.97 3.29
N ALA A 121 -16.72 -4.12 2.35
CA ALA A 121 -15.34 -4.08 1.85
C ALA A 121 -14.32 -3.73 2.96
N ILE A 122 -14.70 -2.88 3.92
CA ILE A 122 -13.86 -2.55 5.08
C ILE A 122 -13.76 -3.74 6.03
N GLU A 123 -14.88 -4.40 6.34
CA GLU A 123 -14.90 -5.61 7.18
C GLU A 123 -14.03 -6.72 6.60
N ASP A 124 -14.09 -6.93 5.28
CA ASP A 124 -13.27 -7.92 4.57
C ASP A 124 -11.77 -7.61 4.67
N MET A 125 -11.36 -6.33 4.55
CA MET A 125 -9.95 -5.94 4.74
C MET A 125 -9.47 -6.12 6.17
N VAL A 126 -10.30 -5.77 7.16
CA VAL A 126 -9.95 -5.96 8.58
C VAL A 126 -9.80 -7.45 8.90
N GLY A 127 -10.67 -8.31 8.37
CA GLY A 127 -10.58 -9.76 8.54
C GLY A 127 -9.35 -10.40 7.90
N GLN A 128 -8.76 -9.78 6.87
CA GLN A 128 -7.51 -10.26 6.25
C GLN A 128 -6.25 -9.84 7.04
N LEU A 129 -6.37 -8.87 7.95
CA LEU A 129 -5.26 -8.32 8.73
C LEU A 129 -5.15 -8.91 10.15
N LEU A 130 -6.20 -9.61 10.61
CA LEU A 130 -6.23 -10.39 11.86
C LEU A 130 -5.90 -11.86 11.58
#